data_AF-A0A7V4EN56-F1
#
_entry.id   AF-A0A7V4EN56-F1
#
_cell.length_a   1.000
_cell.length_b   1.000
_cell.length_c   1.000
_cell.angle_alpha   90.00
_cell.angle_beta   90.00
_cell.angle_gamma   90.00
#
_symmetry.space_group_name_H-M   'P 1'
#
loop_
_entity.id
_entity.type
_entity.pdbx_description
1 polymer ?
#
loop_
_entity_poly.entity_id
_entity_poly.type
_entity_poly.pdbx_seq_one_letter_code
_entity_poly.pdbx_strand_id
1 'polypeptide(L)'
;MTGIFSTDNRRHYETLGLAPGAGVREVKKQARMLLLRFHPDLNPQNREFCEEKTKGIAAAYTALLQWLRQSGDTEAAEAAAPAAGVALVFELSRRLFALPAAQVRGVLRVRDARLEDLSIVSGAFPYICGVFQSRGELVMLWNLHAQLGLREPAADSGLARAMLVHAECEDTAAGFLADAVHGMAECEQGAGGVLDTPHGQAAVLDLRELLFGDTGGC
;
A
#
# COMPACT_ATOMS: atom_id res chain seq x y z
N MET A 1 -7.25 -22.77 31.68
CA MET A 1 -7.58 -21.33 31.66
C MET A 1 -7.80 -20.92 30.23
N THR A 2 -9.05 -20.97 29.76
CA THR A 2 -9.42 -20.58 28.39
C THR A 2 -9.70 -19.08 28.41
N GLY A 3 -8.77 -18.29 27.89
CA GLY A 3 -8.92 -16.85 27.76
C GLY A 3 -10.18 -16.50 26.96
N ILE A 4 -10.86 -15.46 27.39
CA ILE A 4 -12.13 -14.98 26.85
C ILE A 4 -11.90 -14.49 25.41
N PHE A 5 -11.99 -15.37 24.42
CA PHE A 5 -12.24 -14.96 23.04
C PHE A 5 -13.72 -14.59 22.97
N SER A 6 -14.04 -13.30 22.94
CA SER A 6 -15.41 -12.87 22.66
C SER A 6 -15.82 -13.40 21.28
N THR A 7 -16.93 -14.13 21.20
CA THR A 7 -17.48 -14.73 19.97
C THR A 7 -17.58 -13.71 18.83
N ASP A 8 -17.77 -12.43 19.18
CA ASP A 8 -17.85 -11.31 18.24
C ASP A 8 -16.53 -11.05 17.50
N ASN A 9 -15.37 -11.16 18.16
CA ASN A 9 -14.08 -10.96 17.51
C ASN A 9 -13.79 -12.03 16.48
N ARG A 10 -14.15 -13.29 16.79
CA ARG A 10 -14.02 -14.39 15.82
C ARG A 10 -14.87 -14.15 14.57
N ARG A 11 -16.10 -13.65 14.73
CA ARG A 11 -16.96 -13.24 13.62
C ARG A 11 -16.38 -12.06 12.84
N HIS A 12 -15.71 -11.12 13.49
CA HIS A 12 -15.03 -10.02 12.80
C HIS A 12 -13.84 -10.51 11.97
N TYR A 13 -13.01 -11.43 12.49
CA TYR A 13 -11.95 -12.06 11.71
C TYR A 13 -12.51 -12.83 10.51
N GLU A 14 -13.58 -13.61 10.71
CA GLU A 14 -14.26 -14.34 9.63
C GLU A 14 -14.85 -13.38 8.57
N THR A 15 -15.41 -12.23 8.99
CA THR A 15 -15.91 -11.18 8.07
C THR A 15 -14.81 -10.61 7.20
N LEU A 16 -13.59 -10.49 7.74
CA LEU A 16 -12.41 -10.05 6.99
C LEU A 16 -11.67 -11.19 6.27
N GLY A 17 -12.15 -12.44 6.38
CA GLY A 17 -11.48 -13.61 5.80
C GLY A 17 -10.13 -13.93 6.45
N LEU A 18 -9.93 -13.51 7.71
CA LEU A 18 -8.70 -13.69 8.47
C LEU A 18 -8.78 -14.85 9.45
N ALA A 19 -7.63 -15.43 9.78
CA ALA A 19 -7.53 -16.39 10.88
C ALA A 19 -7.76 -15.68 12.23
N PRO A 20 -8.41 -16.34 13.22
CA PRO A 20 -8.54 -15.78 14.56
C PRO A 20 -7.16 -15.49 15.17
N GLY A 21 -6.96 -14.26 15.63
CA GLY A 21 -5.67 -13.81 16.18
C GLY A 21 -4.72 -13.16 15.17
N ALA A 22 -5.20 -12.86 13.96
CA ALA A 22 -4.45 -12.02 13.01
C ALA A 22 -4.13 -10.65 13.63
N GLY A 23 -2.92 -10.15 13.41
CA GLY A 23 -2.44 -8.92 14.03
C GLY A 23 -3.08 -7.65 13.43
N VAL A 24 -2.80 -6.50 14.05
CA VAL A 24 -3.28 -5.17 13.58
C VAL A 24 -2.96 -4.95 12.09
N ARG A 25 -1.79 -5.39 11.65
CA ARG A 25 -1.31 -5.27 10.27
C ARG A 25 -2.14 -6.06 9.28
N GLU A 26 -2.37 -7.35 9.55
CA GLU A 26 -3.22 -8.21 8.70
C GLU A 26 -4.66 -7.69 8.63
N VAL A 27 -5.20 -7.24 9.77
CA VAL A 27 -6.54 -6.65 9.85
C VAL A 27 -6.63 -5.39 8.97
N LYS A 28 -5.66 -4.47 9.05
CA LYS A 28 -5.59 -3.28 8.18
C LYS A 28 -5.47 -3.66 6.70
N LYS A 29 -4.58 -4.60 6.34
CA LYS A 29 -4.36 -5.05 4.95
C LYS A 29 -5.63 -5.63 4.35
N GLN A 30 -6.24 -6.63 4.99
CA GLN A 30 -7.41 -7.32 4.45
C GLN A 30 -8.66 -6.43 4.42
N ALA A 31 -8.88 -5.61 5.46
CA ALA A 31 -10.00 -4.68 5.46
C ALA A 31 -9.93 -3.73 4.25
N ARG A 32 -8.76 -3.14 3.95
CA ARG A 32 -8.57 -2.25 2.80
C ARG A 32 -8.83 -2.97 1.47
N MET A 33 -8.28 -4.17 1.29
CA MET A 33 -8.52 -4.98 0.08
C MET A 33 -10.00 -5.29 -0.13
N LEU A 34 -10.72 -5.65 0.93
CA LEU A 34 -12.14 -5.97 0.87
C LEU A 34 -13.00 -4.73 0.60
N LEU A 35 -12.67 -3.58 1.20
CA LEU A 35 -13.37 -2.31 0.94
C LEU A 35 -13.24 -1.88 -0.52
N LEU A 36 -12.07 -2.05 -1.13
CA LEU A 36 -11.89 -1.85 -2.57
C LEU A 36 -12.74 -2.84 -3.36
N ARG A 37 -12.63 -4.14 -3.06
CA ARG A 37 -13.32 -5.19 -3.81
C ARG A 37 -14.84 -5.00 -3.82
N PHE A 38 -15.42 -4.57 -2.70
CA PHE A 38 -16.87 -4.41 -2.53
C PHE A 38 -17.30 -2.94 -2.54
N HIS A 39 -16.52 -2.02 -3.11
CA HIS A 39 -16.93 -0.62 -3.15
C HIS A 39 -18.17 -0.43 -4.06
N PRO A 40 -19.21 0.31 -3.63
CA PRO A 40 -20.44 0.51 -4.41
C PRO A 40 -20.20 1.20 -5.75
N ASP A 41 -19.25 2.14 -5.81
CA ASP A 41 -18.93 2.85 -7.05
C ASP A 41 -18.18 1.97 -8.06
N LEU A 42 -17.49 0.92 -7.59
CA LEU A 42 -16.80 -0.05 -8.46
C LEU A 42 -17.72 -1.17 -8.93
N ASN A 43 -18.85 -1.33 -8.25
CA ASN A 43 -19.81 -2.39 -8.50
C ASN A 43 -21.23 -1.81 -8.65
N PRO A 44 -21.47 -0.89 -9.61
CA PRO A 44 -22.76 -0.20 -9.74
C PRO A 44 -23.93 -1.16 -10.01
N GLN A 45 -23.64 -2.30 -10.63
CA GLN A 45 -24.61 -3.37 -10.94
C GLN A 45 -25.02 -4.16 -9.68
N ASN A 46 -24.18 -4.20 -8.66
CA ASN A 46 -24.41 -4.90 -7.39
C ASN A 46 -24.27 -3.93 -6.20
N ARG A 47 -24.68 -2.67 -6.43
CA ARG A 47 -24.42 -1.56 -5.50
C ARG A 47 -24.91 -1.87 -4.09
N GLU A 48 -26.15 -2.31 -3.95
CA GLU A 48 -26.78 -2.60 -2.65
C GLU A 48 -26.04 -3.71 -1.88
N PHE A 49 -25.66 -4.79 -2.56
CA PHE A 49 -24.85 -5.86 -1.97
C PHE A 49 -23.47 -5.37 -1.52
N CYS A 50 -22.85 -4.50 -2.32
CA CYS A 50 -21.55 -3.91 -2.08
C CYS A 50 -21.58 -2.93 -0.90
N GLU A 51 -22.65 -2.12 -0.77
CA GLU A 51 -22.88 -1.26 0.39
C GLU A 51 -22.99 -2.09 1.69
N GLU A 52 -23.81 -3.14 1.70
CA GLU A 52 -23.96 -4.00 2.88
C GLU A 52 -22.66 -4.74 3.25
N LYS A 53 -21.92 -5.24 2.26
CA LYS A 53 -20.61 -5.85 2.48
C LYS A 53 -19.60 -4.86 3.06
N THR A 54 -19.50 -3.67 2.47
CA THR A 54 -18.58 -2.61 2.89
C THR A 54 -18.87 -2.17 4.33
N LYS A 55 -20.15 -2.03 4.71
CA LYS A 55 -20.55 -1.75 6.10
C LYS A 55 -20.07 -2.84 7.05
N GLY A 56 -20.27 -4.11 6.70
CA GLY A 56 -19.81 -5.24 7.52
C GLY A 56 -18.29 -5.27 7.70
N ILE A 57 -17.54 -5.00 6.61
CA ILE A 57 -16.08 -4.91 6.62
C ILE A 57 -15.61 -3.76 7.52
N ALA A 58 -16.20 -2.57 7.39
CA ALA A 58 -15.85 -1.40 8.18
C ALA A 58 -16.15 -1.60 9.69
N ALA A 59 -17.28 -2.23 10.01
CA ALA A 59 -17.63 -2.57 11.39
C ALA A 59 -16.65 -3.58 12.01
N ALA A 60 -16.33 -4.66 11.29
CA ALA A 60 -15.37 -5.68 11.72
C ALA A 60 -13.96 -5.09 11.92
N TYR A 61 -13.51 -4.26 10.96
CA TYR A 61 -12.23 -3.55 11.04
C TYR A 61 -12.14 -2.66 12.27
N THR A 62 -13.15 -1.82 12.51
CA THR A 62 -13.17 -0.89 13.64
C THR A 62 -13.16 -1.63 14.97
N ALA A 63 -13.98 -2.68 15.11
CA ALA A 63 -14.06 -3.49 16.32
C ALA A 63 -12.74 -4.23 16.62
N LEU A 64 -12.12 -4.83 15.60
CA LEU A 64 -10.84 -5.53 15.76
C LEU A 64 -9.71 -4.56 16.10
N LEU A 65 -9.64 -3.39 15.46
CA LEU A 65 -8.65 -2.37 15.82
C LEU A 65 -8.79 -1.91 17.26
N GLN A 66 -10.02 -1.64 17.69
CA GLN A 66 -10.30 -1.24 19.07
C GLN A 66 -9.89 -2.33 20.06
N TRP A 67 -10.19 -3.60 19.75
CA TRP A 67 -9.85 -4.73 20.60
C TRP A 67 -8.33 -5.01 20.64
N LEU A 68 -7.65 -4.98 19.50
CA LEU A 68 -6.20 -5.22 19.40
C LEU A 68 -5.41 -4.13 20.16
N ARG A 69 -5.85 -2.87 20.06
CA ARG A 69 -5.27 -1.75 20.83
C ARG A 69 -5.37 -1.98 22.35
N GLN A 70 -6.47 -2.59 22.83
CA GLN A 70 -6.65 -2.91 24.24
C GLN A 70 -5.89 -4.17 24.67
N SER A 71 -5.61 -5.07 23.73
CA SER A 71 -4.97 -6.36 24.00
C SER A 71 -3.44 -6.30 24.07
N GLY A 72 -2.85 -5.11 23.86
CA GLY A 72 -1.40 -4.90 23.97
C GLY A 72 -0.60 -5.26 22.71
N ASP A 73 -1.27 -5.66 21.63
CA ASP A 73 -0.68 -5.78 20.30
C ASP A 73 -0.40 -4.38 19.75
N THR A 74 0.68 -3.80 20.25
CA THR A 74 1.23 -2.54 19.75
C THR A 74 2.08 -2.89 18.54
N GLU A 75 1.90 -2.19 17.42
CA GLU A 75 2.70 -2.40 16.20
C GLU A 75 4.18 -2.44 16.58
N ALA A 76 4.81 -3.62 16.52
CA ALA A 76 6.20 -3.79 16.88
C ALA A 76 7.01 -2.91 15.94
N ALA A 77 7.46 -1.77 16.46
CA ALA A 77 8.22 -0.77 15.76
C ALA A 77 9.64 -1.28 15.52
N GLU A 78 9.81 -2.19 14.57
CA GLU A 78 11.13 -2.42 13.98
C GLU A 78 11.27 -1.42 12.84
N ALA A 79 11.67 -0.21 13.21
CA ALA A 79 12.04 0.86 12.29
C ALA A 79 13.52 0.67 11.96
N ALA A 80 13.83 0.45 10.69
CA ALA A 80 15.14 0.74 10.17
C ALA A 80 14.96 1.28 8.75
N ALA A 81 14.79 2.59 8.63
CA ALA A 81 15.23 3.28 7.42
C ALA A 81 16.70 2.89 7.21
N PRO A 82 17.12 2.43 6.02
CA PRO A 82 18.52 2.05 5.86
C PRO A 82 19.39 3.30 5.98
N ALA A 83 20.36 3.23 6.88
CA ALA A 83 21.61 3.96 6.75
C ALA A 83 22.36 3.36 5.55
N ALA A 84 22.74 4.20 4.58
CA ALA A 84 23.63 3.93 3.42
C ALA A 84 23.64 2.51 2.82
N GLY A 85 23.33 2.39 1.53
CA GLY A 85 23.32 1.10 0.85
C GLY A 85 22.74 1.16 -0.56
N VAL A 86 22.31 0.01 -1.10
CA VAL A 86 21.67 -0.04 -2.42
C VAL A 86 20.18 0.28 -2.30
N ALA A 87 19.70 1.24 -3.09
CA ALA A 87 18.29 1.62 -3.16
C ALA A 87 17.83 1.77 -4.61
N LEU A 88 16.56 1.48 -4.87
CA LEU A 88 15.88 1.83 -6.10
C LEU A 88 15.62 3.33 -6.11
N VAL A 89 16.15 4.04 -7.09
CA VAL A 89 15.94 5.48 -7.28
C VAL A 89 14.90 5.69 -8.38
N PHE A 90 13.90 6.50 -8.08
CA PHE A 90 12.79 6.80 -8.99
C PHE A 90 12.31 8.25 -8.84
N GLU A 91 11.52 8.70 -9.81
CA GLU A 91 11.05 10.08 -9.91
C GLU A 91 9.52 10.15 -9.74
N LEU A 92 9.08 11.13 -8.94
CA LEU A 92 7.69 11.59 -8.87
C LEU A 92 7.66 13.11 -8.95
N SER A 93 6.92 13.68 -9.91
CA SER A 93 6.79 15.12 -10.13
C SER A 93 8.14 15.86 -10.18
N ARG A 94 9.17 15.29 -10.81
CA ARG A 94 10.55 15.83 -10.87
C ARG A 94 11.32 15.84 -9.56
N ARG A 95 10.87 15.08 -8.58
CA ARG A 95 11.58 14.86 -7.31
C ARG A 95 12.06 13.43 -7.25
N LEU A 96 13.28 13.24 -6.75
CA LEU A 96 13.86 11.92 -6.58
C LEU A 96 13.44 11.32 -5.25
N PHE A 97 13.07 10.05 -5.32
CA PHE A 97 12.74 9.22 -4.18
C PHE A 97 13.58 7.94 -4.25
N ALA A 98 13.85 7.39 -3.07
CA ALA A 98 14.62 6.18 -2.93
C ALA A 98 13.86 5.16 -2.09
N LEU A 99 13.88 3.91 -2.56
CA LEU A 99 13.33 2.78 -1.83
C LEU A 99 14.43 1.74 -1.56
N PRO A 100 14.61 1.25 -0.33
CA PRO A 100 15.63 0.24 0.00
C PRO A 100 15.53 -0.99 -0.91
N ALA A 101 16.65 -1.47 -1.46
CA ALA A 101 16.62 -2.60 -2.39
C ALA A 101 16.01 -3.88 -1.78
N ALA A 102 16.14 -4.07 -0.46
CA ALA A 102 15.53 -5.18 0.28
C ALA A 102 13.99 -5.22 0.18
N GLN A 103 13.37 -4.06 -0.02
CA GLN A 103 11.92 -3.92 -0.13
C GLN A 103 11.43 -4.02 -1.58
N VAL A 104 12.31 -3.94 -2.58
CA VAL A 104 11.94 -3.93 -4.00
C VAL A 104 11.86 -5.37 -4.51
N ARG A 105 10.69 -5.75 -5.02
CA ARG A 105 10.44 -7.07 -5.64
C ARG A 105 10.56 -7.05 -7.15
N GLY A 106 10.35 -5.91 -7.78
CA GLY A 106 10.54 -5.74 -9.21
C GLY A 106 10.08 -4.39 -9.71
N VAL A 107 10.44 -4.11 -10.96
CA VAL A 107 9.98 -2.91 -11.68
C VAL A 107 9.50 -3.35 -13.05
N LEU A 108 8.32 -2.88 -13.43
CA LEU A 108 7.69 -3.18 -14.71
C LEU A 108 7.27 -1.87 -15.37
N ARG A 109 7.34 -1.78 -16.70
CA ARG A 109 6.71 -0.67 -17.42
C ARG A 109 5.21 -0.96 -17.52
N VAL A 110 4.37 0.02 -17.19
CA VAL A 110 2.91 -0.19 -17.20
C VAL A 110 2.41 -0.66 -18.57
N ARG A 111 2.94 -0.13 -19.67
CA ARG A 111 2.61 -0.59 -21.03
C ARG A 111 3.01 -2.03 -21.36
N ASP A 112 3.96 -2.59 -20.61
CA ASP A 112 4.44 -3.96 -20.78
C ASP A 112 3.71 -4.92 -19.80
N ALA A 113 2.93 -4.38 -18.84
CA ALA A 113 1.97 -5.14 -18.07
C ALA A 113 0.80 -5.56 -18.96
N ARG A 114 0.31 -6.78 -18.81
CA ARG A 114 -0.90 -7.17 -19.55
C ARG A 114 -2.06 -6.37 -18.99
N LEU A 115 -2.93 -5.84 -19.86
CA LEU A 115 -4.12 -5.10 -19.42
C LEU A 115 -5.03 -5.91 -18.48
N GLU A 116 -5.01 -7.25 -18.61
CA GLU A 116 -5.72 -8.18 -17.72
C GLU A 116 -5.16 -8.21 -16.29
N ASP A 117 -3.87 -7.92 -16.13
CA ASP A 117 -3.19 -7.92 -14.84
C ASP A 117 -3.35 -6.59 -14.11
N LEU A 118 -3.88 -5.54 -14.75
CA LEU A 118 -3.88 -4.17 -14.23
C LEU A 118 -5.30 -3.56 -14.26
N SER A 119 -5.95 -3.50 -13.11
CA SER A 119 -7.25 -2.82 -12.95
C SER A 119 -7.03 -1.48 -12.28
N ILE A 120 -7.04 -0.39 -13.05
CA ILE A 120 -6.95 0.97 -12.51
C ILE A 120 -8.34 1.43 -12.07
N VAL A 121 -8.40 1.83 -10.81
CA VAL A 121 -9.60 2.34 -10.17
C VAL A 121 -9.45 3.85 -10.03
N SER A 122 -10.11 4.59 -10.92
CA SER A 122 -10.10 6.05 -10.86
C SER A 122 -11.13 6.56 -9.84
N GLY A 123 -10.70 7.39 -8.88
CA GLY A 123 -11.57 8.24 -8.07
C GLY A 123 -12.21 7.64 -6.81
N ALA A 124 -12.04 6.35 -6.52
CA ALA A 124 -12.67 5.73 -5.33
C ALA A 124 -11.88 5.94 -4.02
N PHE A 125 -10.55 6.07 -4.10
CA PHE A 125 -9.68 6.39 -2.97
C PHE A 125 -8.56 7.32 -3.46
N PRO A 126 -8.23 8.41 -2.74
CA PRO A 126 -7.19 9.35 -3.20
C PRO A 126 -5.82 8.66 -3.34
N TYR A 127 -5.51 7.71 -2.45
CA TYR A 127 -4.18 7.08 -2.37
C TYR A 127 -4.10 5.70 -3.03
N ILE A 128 -5.20 5.18 -3.60
CA ILE A 128 -5.21 3.86 -4.24
C ILE A 128 -5.76 4.01 -5.65
N CYS A 129 -4.91 3.75 -6.64
CA CYS A 129 -5.21 3.91 -8.05
C CYS A 129 -5.56 2.59 -8.74
N GLY A 130 -5.57 1.45 -8.02
CA GLY A 130 -6.01 0.19 -8.62
C GLY A 130 -5.46 -1.05 -7.93
N VAL A 131 -5.52 -2.17 -8.66
CA VAL A 131 -4.95 -3.45 -8.27
C VAL A 131 -4.20 -4.07 -9.45
N PHE A 132 -3.10 -4.76 -9.14
CA PHE A 132 -2.24 -5.45 -10.08
C PHE A 132 -2.10 -6.92 -9.68
N GLN A 133 -2.23 -7.85 -10.63
CA GLN A 133 -2.01 -9.28 -10.36
C GLN A 133 -0.54 -9.64 -10.61
N SER A 134 0.18 -9.99 -9.54
CA SER A 134 1.60 -10.35 -9.59
C SER A 134 1.78 -11.78 -9.11
N ARG A 135 2.24 -12.69 -9.99
CA ARG A 135 2.51 -14.11 -9.63
C ARG A 135 1.34 -14.82 -8.92
N GLY A 136 0.10 -14.45 -9.26
CA GLY A 136 -1.11 -14.99 -8.64
C GLY A 136 -1.55 -14.30 -7.34
N GLU A 137 -0.78 -13.33 -6.84
CA GLU A 137 -1.16 -12.46 -5.73
C GLU A 137 -1.80 -11.17 -6.24
N LEU A 138 -2.80 -10.65 -5.52
CA LEU A 138 -3.44 -9.38 -5.81
C LEU A 138 -2.72 -8.27 -5.03
N VAL A 139 -2.02 -7.41 -5.75
CA VAL A 139 -1.20 -6.31 -5.24
C VAL A 139 -1.98 -5.00 -5.38
N MET A 140 -2.08 -4.21 -4.30
CA MET A 140 -2.73 -2.90 -4.38
C MET A 140 -1.78 -1.87 -5.01
N LEU A 141 -2.32 -1.03 -5.90
CA LEU A 141 -1.60 0.07 -6.52
C LEU A 141 -1.84 1.35 -5.76
N TRP A 142 -0.78 1.88 -5.19
CA TRP A 142 -0.77 3.09 -4.41
C TRP A 142 -0.40 4.29 -5.28
N ASN A 143 -1.17 5.35 -5.10
CA ASN A 143 -0.95 6.64 -5.74
C ASN A 143 -0.04 7.49 -4.85
N LEU A 144 1.27 7.34 -5.04
CA LEU A 144 2.26 8.11 -4.28
C LEU A 144 2.15 9.61 -4.53
N HIS A 145 1.66 10.04 -5.70
CA HIS A 145 1.45 11.47 -5.96
C HIS A 145 0.44 12.04 -4.99
N ALA A 146 -0.76 11.45 -4.91
CA ALA A 146 -1.77 11.87 -3.94
C ALA A 146 -1.31 11.71 -2.49
N GLN A 147 -0.63 10.61 -2.17
CA GLN A 147 -0.22 10.30 -0.80
C GLN A 147 0.85 11.26 -0.27
N LEU A 148 1.73 11.75 -1.16
CA LEU A 148 2.78 12.70 -0.82
C LEU A 148 2.37 14.16 -1.10
N GLY A 149 1.12 14.42 -1.50
CA GLY A 149 0.63 15.76 -1.86
C GLY A 149 1.34 16.37 -3.08
N LEU A 150 1.79 15.53 -4.01
CA LEU A 150 2.48 15.91 -5.23
C LEU A 150 1.51 16.10 -6.40
N ARG A 151 2.01 16.73 -7.47
CA ARG A 151 1.22 16.99 -8.68
C ARG A 151 1.15 15.73 -9.53
N GLU A 152 -0.06 15.22 -9.71
CA GLU A 152 -0.31 14.07 -10.57
C GLU A 152 0.02 14.35 -12.05
N PRO A 153 0.57 13.36 -12.77
CA PRO A 153 0.74 13.43 -14.21
C PRO A 153 -0.62 13.36 -14.92
N ALA A 154 -0.71 13.93 -16.13
CA ALA A 154 -1.95 13.91 -16.91
C ALA A 154 -2.42 12.47 -17.20
N ALA A 155 -3.70 12.17 -16.94
CA ALA A 155 -4.26 10.81 -16.89
C ALA A 155 -3.90 9.91 -18.08
N ASP A 156 -3.95 10.43 -19.31
CA ASP A 156 -3.80 9.60 -20.52
C ASP A 156 -2.35 9.38 -20.95
N SER A 157 -1.46 10.31 -20.65
CA SER A 157 -0.05 10.29 -21.10
C SER A 157 0.94 9.91 -20.00
N GLY A 158 0.55 10.11 -18.74
CA GLY A 158 1.33 9.71 -17.57
C GLY A 158 1.39 8.20 -17.42
N LEU A 159 0.25 7.52 -17.53
CA LEU A 159 0.16 6.09 -17.25
C LEU A 159 0.93 5.23 -18.27
N ALA A 160 0.88 5.56 -19.56
CA ALA A 160 1.60 4.82 -20.60
C ALA A 160 3.15 4.88 -20.45
N ARG A 161 3.64 5.89 -19.73
CA ARG A 161 5.06 6.11 -19.46
C ARG A 161 5.46 5.74 -18.03
N ALA A 162 4.48 5.50 -17.17
CA ALA A 162 4.71 5.16 -15.78
C ALA A 162 5.39 3.79 -15.64
N MET A 163 6.20 3.71 -14.60
CA MET A 163 6.84 2.49 -14.13
C MET A 163 6.07 2.00 -12.91
N LEU A 164 5.65 0.73 -12.93
CA LEU A 164 5.13 0.04 -11.76
C LEU A 164 6.30 -0.48 -10.93
N VAL A 165 6.48 0.06 -9.74
CA VAL A 165 7.42 -0.45 -8.74
C VAL A 165 6.66 -1.41 -7.83
N HIS A 166 7.00 -2.69 -7.90
CA HIS A 166 6.50 -3.70 -6.97
C HIS A 166 7.43 -3.78 -5.78
N ALA A 167 6.92 -3.47 -4.60
CA ALA A 167 7.63 -3.56 -3.34
C ALA A 167 6.87 -4.43 -2.34
N GLU A 168 7.56 -4.78 -1.27
CA GLU A 168 7.01 -5.56 -0.18
C GLU A 168 7.56 -5.04 1.15
N CYS A 169 6.66 -4.90 2.12
CA CYS A 169 7.00 -4.57 3.50
C CYS A 169 6.22 -5.50 4.41
N GLU A 170 6.92 -6.28 5.24
CA GLU A 170 6.30 -7.15 6.26
C GLU A 170 5.17 -8.02 5.68
N ASP A 171 5.49 -8.77 4.61
CA ASP A 171 4.57 -9.66 3.88
C ASP A 171 3.37 -8.95 3.21
N THR A 172 3.44 -7.63 3.06
CA THR A 172 2.47 -6.83 2.31
C THR A 172 3.07 -6.35 1.01
N ALA A 173 2.65 -7.00 -0.08
CA ALA A 173 2.93 -6.55 -1.43
C ALA A 173 2.20 -5.23 -1.74
N ALA A 174 2.93 -4.28 -2.30
CA ALA A 174 2.42 -2.99 -2.74
C ALA A 174 3.03 -2.61 -4.09
N GLY A 175 2.20 -2.05 -4.97
CA GLY A 175 2.64 -1.48 -6.23
C GLY A 175 2.57 0.04 -6.18
N PHE A 176 3.54 0.73 -6.76
CA PHE A 176 3.54 2.18 -6.89
C PHE A 176 3.71 2.58 -8.34
N LEU A 177 3.02 3.63 -8.77
CA LEU A 177 3.28 4.25 -10.07
C LEU A 177 4.33 5.35 -9.90
N ALA A 178 5.46 5.20 -10.60
CA ALA A 178 6.51 6.19 -10.69
C ALA A 178 6.58 6.80 -12.09
N ASP A 179 6.95 8.08 -12.19
CA ASP A 179 7.05 8.78 -13.48
C ASP A 179 8.25 8.28 -14.28
N ALA A 180 9.35 7.98 -13.57
CA ALA A 180 10.55 7.35 -14.11
C ALA A 180 11.24 6.50 -13.04
N VAL A 181 12.00 5.50 -13.47
CA VAL A 181 12.86 4.70 -12.59
C VAL A 181 14.27 4.76 -13.15
N HIS A 182 15.21 5.21 -12.33
CA HIS A 182 16.62 5.30 -12.69
C HIS A 182 17.38 3.98 -12.43
N GLY A 183 16.81 3.11 -11.59
CA GLY A 183 17.32 1.79 -11.31
C GLY A 183 17.88 1.68 -9.90
N MET A 184 18.57 0.58 -9.63
CA MET A 184 19.26 0.37 -8.36
C MET A 184 20.55 1.19 -8.37
N ALA A 185 20.78 1.98 -7.33
CA ALA A 185 21.99 2.76 -7.15
C ALA A 185 22.56 2.54 -5.75
N GLU A 186 23.87 2.65 -5.63
CA GLU A 186 24.55 2.81 -4.35
C GLU A 186 24.30 4.23 -3.85
N CYS A 187 23.87 4.32 -2.60
CA CYS A 187 23.38 5.54 -1.99
C CYS A 187 24.08 5.75 -0.65
N GLU A 188 24.57 6.97 -0.43
CA GLU A 188 25.17 7.38 0.83
C GLU A 188 24.16 8.13 1.69
N GLN A 189 24.33 8.07 3.01
CA GLN A 189 23.43 8.73 3.94
C GLN A 189 23.65 10.25 3.90
N GLY A 190 22.68 10.98 3.36
CA GLY A 190 22.63 12.44 3.38
C GLY A 190 21.97 12.98 4.63
N ALA A 191 21.84 14.31 4.71
CA ALA A 191 21.19 14.98 5.83
C ALA A 191 19.65 14.86 5.76
N GLY A 192 19.01 14.63 6.90
CA GLY A 192 17.55 14.76 7.04
C GLY A 192 16.70 13.65 6.39
N GLY A 193 17.17 12.41 6.35
CA GLY A 193 16.41 11.28 5.78
C GLY A 193 16.45 11.20 4.25
N VAL A 194 17.45 11.85 3.66
CA VAL A 194 17.70 11.87 2.22
C VAL A 194 18.95 11.03 1.93
N LEU A 195 18.98 10.38 0.78
CA LEU A 195 20.14 9.67 0.25
C LEU A 195 20.81 10.48 -0.85
N ASP A 196 22.13 10.57 -0.80
CA ASP A 196 22.92 11.07 -1.92
C ASP A 196 23.06 9.94 -2.94
N THR A 197 22.56 10.17 -4.15
CA THR A 197 22.55 9.20 -5.25
C THR A 197 23.29 9.77 -6.47
N PRO A 198 23.70 8.94 -7.45
CA PRO A 198 24.30 9.41 -8.70
C PRO A 198 23.41 10.36 -9.50
N HIS A 199 22.10 10.36 -9.23
CA HIS A 199 21.12 11.22 -9.90
C HIS A 199 20.81 12.50 -9.11
N GLY A 200 21.34 12.63 -7.89
CA GLY A 200 21.09 13.74 -6.97
C GLY A 200 20.54 13.26 -5.63
N GLN A 201 19.97 14.19 -4.87
CA GLN A 201 19.42 13.93 -3.55
C GLN A 201 18.01 13.32 -3.63
N ALA A 202 17.85 12.11 -3.09
CA ALA A 202 16.60 11.36 -3.12
C ALA A 202 16.02 11.19 -1.72
N ALA A 203 14.74 11.55 -1.54
CA ALA A 203 14.06 11.33 -0.25
C ALA A 203 13.80 9.84 -0.02
N VAL A 204 14.16 9.32 1.15
CA VAL A 204 13.89 7.91 1.49
C VAL A 204 12.42 7.74 1.78
N LEU A 205 11.80 6.78 1.10
CA LEU A 205 10.40 6.45 1.28
C LEU A 205 10.26 5.40 2.39
N ASP A 206 9.53 5.72 3.46
CA ASP A 206 9.17 4.75 4.49
C ASP A 206 7.91 3.98 4.08
N LEU A 207 8.09 2.77 3.52
CA LEU A 207 6.97 1.93 3.13
C LEU A 207 6.07 1.55 4.30
N ARG A 208 6.59 1.43 5.51
CA ARG A 208 5.73 1.05 6.63
C ARG A 208 4.78 2.20 6.95
N GLU A 209 5.27 3.42 7.01
CA GLU A 209 4.42 4.60 7.23
C GLU A 209 3.40 4.75 6.10
N LEU A 210 3.81 4.57 4.84
CA LEU A 210 2.88 4.65 3.72
C LEU A 210 1.81 3.56 3.76
N LEU A 211 2.20 2.31 4.03
CA LEU A 211 1.28 1.17 3.95
C LEU A 211 0.47 0.97 5.22
N PHE A 212 0.95 1.36 6.40
CA PHE A 212 0.31 1.04 7.68
C PHE A 212 0.11 2.24 8.59
N GLY A 213 0.71 3.39 8.26
CA GLY A 213 0.45 4.63 8.96
C GLY A 213 -1.04 4.93 8.99
N ASP A 214 -1.47 5.59 10.06
CA ASP A 214 -2.75 6.26 10.06
C ASP A 214 -2.63 7.38 9.02
N THR A 215 -3.09 7.13 7.80
CA THR A 215 -3.41 8.19 6.85
C THR A 215 -4.62 8.94 7.40
N GLY A 216 -4.41 9.63 8.53
CA GLY A 216 -5.27 10.65 9.07
C GLY A 216 -5.23 11.80 8.09
N GLY A 217 -6.42 12.18 7.63
CA GLY A 217 -6.58 13.11 6.53
C GLY A 217 -5.90 14.47 6.74
N CYS A 218 -5.70 15.12 5.61
CA CYS A 218 -6.06 16.52 5.47
C CYS A 218 -7.04 16.60 4.29
#